data_AF-A0AAD5C1X8-F1
#
_entry.id   AF-A0AAD5C1X8-F1
#
_cell.length_a   1.000
_cell.length_b   1.000
_cell.length_c   1.000
_cell.angle_alpha   90.00
_cell.angle_beta   90.00
_cell.angle_gamma   90.00
#
_symmetry.space_group_name_H-M   'P 1'
#
loop_
_entity.id
_entity.type
_entity.pdbx_description
1 polymer ?
#
loop_
_entity_poly.entity_id
_entity_poly.type
_entity_poly.pdbx_seq_one_letter_code
_entity_poly.pdbx_strand_id
1 'polypeptide(L)' 'MMVSGSLSRKSDRPVTLMIPDAYFSFAVDIAIEASVPVFCFETVSPCCMWTSYLNLPTLIEAGVVPFKGMV' A
#
# COMPACT_ATOMS: atom_id res chain seq x y z
N MET A 1 14.89 -3.34 15.27
CA MET A 1 13.73 -4.21 15.02
C MET A 1 12.49 -3.36 15.17
N MET A 2 11.68 -3.25 14.12
CA MET A 2 10.46 -2.45 14.13
C MET A 2 9.25 -3.30 14.60
N VAL A 3 9.44 -4.61 14.68
CA VAL A 3 8.42 -5.62 15.00
C VAL A 3 8.62 -6.14 16.43
N SER A 4 7.57 -6.10 17.25
CA SER A 4 7.56 -6.70 18.59
C SER A 4 7.42 -8.22 18.53
N GLY A 5 8.04 -8.94 19.48
CA GLY A 5 7.95 -10.40 19.60
C GLY A 5 6.52 -10.93 19.76
N SER A 6 5.55 -10.07 20.09
CA SER A 6 4.12 -10.41 20.09
C SER A 6 3.60 -10.89 18.73
N LEU A 7 4.21 -10.45 17.63
CA LEU A 7 3.85 -10.85 16.27
C LEU A 7 4.43 -12.21 15.87
N SER A 8 5.36 -12.76 16.67
CA SER A 8 6.00 -14.03 16.40
C SER A 8 5.03 -15.20 16.45
N ARG A 9 5.27 -16.23 15.63
CA ARG A 9 4.59 -17.53 15.70
C ARG A 9 4.69 -18.20 17.08
N LYS A 10 5.67 -17.80 17.89
CA LYS A 10 5.91 -18.30 19.25
C LYS A 10 5.14 -17.55 20.34
N SER A 11 4.39 -16.50 20.00
CA SER A 11 3.60 -15.77 21.00
C SER A 11 2.33 -16.56 21.38
N ASP A 12 1.72 -16.22 22.52
CA ASP A 12 0.47 -16.84 22.96
C ASP A 12 -0.69 -16.62 21.97
N ARG A 13 -0.59 -15.57 21.14
CA ARG A 13 -1.56 -15.17 20.12
C ARG A 13 -0.84 -14.70 18.85
N PRO A 14 -0.31 -15.64 18.05
CA PRO A 14 0.52 -15.29 16.91
C PRO A 14 -0.31 -14.63 15.81
N VAL A 15 0.28 -13.64 15.15
CA VAL A 15 -0.33 -13.04 13.95
C VAL A 15 -0.07 -13.97 12.76
N THR A 16 -1.13 -14.32 12.04
CA THR A 16 -1.08 -15.27 10.93
C THR A 16 -1.21 -14.62 9.55
N LEU A 17 -1.74 -13.39 9.49
CA LEU A 17 -1.93 -12.62 8.28
C LEU A 17 -2.00 -11.12 8.62
N MET A 18 -1.39 -10.28 7.80
CA MET A 18 -1.52 -8.82 7.87
C MET A 18 -2.34 -8.32 6.68
N ILE A 19 -3.31 -7.44 6.94
CA ILE A 19 -4.16 -6.81 5.91
C ILE A 19 -4.04 -5.29 6.04
N PRO A 20 -2.93 -4.69 5.56
CA PRO A 20 -2.77 -3.24 5.57
C PRO A 20 -3.52 -2.58 4.40
N ASP A 21 -3.74 -1.28 4.51
CA ASP A 21 -4.13 -0.46 3.36
C ASP A 21 -3.01 -0.46 2.31
N ALA A 22 -3.37 -0.59 1.03
CA ALA A 22 -2.41 -0.69 -0.08
C ALA A 22 -1.59 0.59 -0.30
N TYR A 23 -2.02 1.75 0.19
CA TYR A 23 -1.22 2.98 0.18
C TYR A 23 -0.03 2.94 1.14
N PHE A 24 -0.08 2.11 2.18
CA PHE A 24 0.98 2.01 3.19
C PHE A 24 2.00 0.95 2.79
N SER A 25 2.82 1.25 1.78
CA SER A 25 3.87 0.35 1.28
C SER A 25 4.82 -0.17 2.37
N PHE A 26 5.13 0.65 3.38
CA PHE A 26 5.98 0.25 4.52
C PHE A 26 5.42 -0.94 5.32
N ALA A 27 4.10 -1.18 5.27
CA ALA A 27 3.48 -2.31 5.96
C ALA A 27 3.90 -3.66 5.37
N VAL A 28 4.32 -3.69 4.10
CA VAL A 28 4.89 -4.87 3.46
C VAL A 28 6.25 -5.21 4.09
N ASP A 29 7.09 -4.21 4.32
CA ASP A 29 8.41 -4.42 4.96
C ASP A 29 8.26 -4.95 6.39
N ILE A 30 7.27 -4.44 7.13
CA ILE A 30 6.92 -4.94 8.46
C ILE A 30 6.49 -6.41 8.41
N ALA A 31 5.68 -6.81 7.42
CA ALA A 31 5.24 -8.19 7.26
C ALA A 31 6.41 -9.13 6.89
N ILE A 32 7.35 -8.65 6.08
CA ILE A 32 8.59 -9.37 5.74
C ILE A 32 9.45 -9.55 7.00
N GLU A 33 9.69 -8.49 7.79
CA GLU A 33 10.44 -8.57 9.05
C GLU A 33 9.77 -9.53 10.04
N ALA A 34 8.43 -9.52 10.10
CA ALA A 34 7.66 -10.40 10.97
C ALA A 34 7.55 -11.85 10.45
N SER A 35 7.95 -12.13 9.21
CA SER A 35 7.72 -13.41 8.52
C SER A 35 6.23 -13.83 8.52
N VAL A 36 5.34 -12.86 8.32
CA VAL A 36 3.89 -13.04 8.28
C VAL A 36 3.40 -12.77 6.85
N PRO A 37 2.51 -13.60 6.29
CA PRO A 37 1.85 -13.30 5.02
C PRO A 37 1.16 -11.94 5.03
N VAL A 38 1.15 -11.25 3.88
CA VAL A 38 0.51 -9.93 3.72
C VAL A 38 -0.47 -9.94 2.55
N PHE A 39 -1.63 -9.32 2.76
CA PHE A 39 -2.63 -9.05 1.73
C PHE A 39 -2.97 -7.57 1.75
N CYS A 40 -2.44 -6.79 0.81
CA CYS A 40 -2.73 -5.36 0.74
C CYS A 40 -4.16 -5.12 0.27
N PHE A 41 -4.91 -4.33 1.02
CA PHE A 41 -6.29 -3.97 0.70
C PHE A 41 -6.35 -2.57 0.11
N GLU A 42 -6.75 -2.49 -1.17
CA GLU A 42 -6.92 -1.20 -1.84
C GLU A 42 -8.28 -0.61 -1.51
N THR A 43 -8.28 0.54 -0.84
CA THR A 43 -9.49 1.27 -0.46
C THR A 43 -9.92 2.27 -1.52
N VAL A 44 -9.02 2.69 -2.42
CA VAL A 44 -9.36 3.61 -3.50
C VAL A 44 -10.01 2.89 -4.67
N SER A 45 -10.80 3.64 -5.44
CA SER A 45 -11.44 3.09 -6.63
C SER A 45 -10.39 2.67 -7.67
N PRO A 46 -10.66 1.62 -8.47
CA PRO A 46 -9.75 1.21 -9.54
C PRO A 46 -9.44 2.32 -10.55
N CYS A 47 -10.40 3.23 -10.80
CA CYS A 47 -10.16 4.38 -11.67
C CYS A 47 -9.19 5.39 -11.04
N CYS A 48 -9.30 5.64 -9.73
CA CYS A 48 -8.35 6.50 -9.01
C CYS A 48 -6.95 5.88 -9.07
N MET A 49 -6.81 4.59 -8.71
CA MET A 49 -5.54 3.86 -8.78
C MET A 49 -4.90 3.94 -10.18
N TRP A 50 -5.68 3.70 -11.23
CA TRP A 50 -5.19 3.79 -12.61
C TRP A 50 -4.70 5.19 -12.96
N THR A 51 -5.46 6.23 -12.63
CA THR A 51 -5.11 7.62 -12.96
C THR A 51 -3.94 8.15 -12.12
N SER A 52 -3.98 8.00 -10.80
CA SER A 52 -3.03 8.65 -9.89
C SER A 52 -1.77 7.84 -9.62
N TYR A 53 -1.86 6.51 -9.61
CA TYR A 53 -0.73 5.66 -9.24
C TYR A 53 -0.04 5.03 -10.45
N LEU A 54 -0.81 4.53 -11.42
CA LEU A 54 -0.25 3.82 -12.57
C LEU A 54 0.15 4.74 -13.74
N ASN A 55 -0.64 5.78 -14.01
CA ASN A 55 -0.47 6.58 -15.24
C ASN A 55 -0.16 8.06 -15.00
N LEU A 56 -0.02 8.50 -13.75
CA LEU A 56 0.21 9.91 -13.45
C LEU A 56 1.43 10.49 -14.18
N PRO A 57 2.62 9.83 -14.22
CA PRO A 57 3.76 10.33 -14.97
C PRO A 57 3.47 10.49 -16.47
N THR A 58 2.84 9.49 -17.09
CA THR A 58 2.46 9.52 -18.51
C THR A 58 1.44 10.61 -18.82
N LEU A 59 0.49 10.85 -17.92
CA LEU A 59 -0.50 11.93 -18.06
C LEU A 59 0.15 13.32 -17.93
N ILE A 60 1.19 13.46 -17.10
CA ILE A 60 1.99 14.68 -17.00
C ILE A 60 2.78 14.90 -18.29
N GLU A 61 3.47 13.88 -18.78
CA GLU A 61 4.25 13.94 -20.03
C GLU A 61 3.38 14.26 -21.25
N ALA A 62 2.16 13.71 -21.30
CA ALA A 62 1.18 14.00 -22.33
C ALA A 62 0.52 15.38 -22.21
N GLY A 63 0.80 16.14 -21.13
CA GLY A 63 0.20 17.44 -20.87
C GLY A 63 -1.30 17.40 -20.55
N VAL A 64 -1.84 16.23 -20.18
CA VAL A 64 -3.24 16.06 -19.78
C VAL A 64 -3.47 16.64 -18.38
N VAL A 65 -2.46 16.52 -17.50
CA VAL A 65 -2.43 17.13 -16.17
C VAL A 65 -1.19 18.02 -15.99
N PRO A 66 -1.26 19.13 -15.22
CA PRO A 66 -2.44 19.61 -14.50
C PRO A 66 -3.52 20.12 -15.47
N PHE A 67 -4.78 19.86 -15.13
CA PHE A 67 -5.89 20.38 -15.91
C PHE A 67 -5.82 21.90 -15.92
N LYS A 68 -5.84 22.52 -17.10
CA LYS A 68 -6.02 23.97 -17.19
C LYS A 68 -7.40 24.27 -16.60
N GLY A 69 -7.45 25.08 -15.54
CA GLY A 69 -8.70 25.45 -14.89
C GLY A 69 -9.70 26.02 -15.89
N MET A 70 -10.99 25.78 -15.66
CA MET A 70 -12.05 26.55 -16.32
C MET A 70 -11.90 28.00 -15.86
N VAL A 71 -11.59 28.89 -16.79
CA VAL A 71 -11.81 30.34 -16.63
C VAL A 71 -13.29 30.60 -16.87
#